data_AF-A0AAJ6Z1Q4-F1
#
_entry.id   AF-A0AAJ6Z1Q4-F1
#
_cell.length_a   1.000
_cell.length_b   1.000
_cell.length_c   1.000
_cell.angle_alpha   90.00
_cell.angle_beta   90.00
_cell.angle_gamma   90.00
#
_symmetry.space_group_name_H-M   'P 1'
#
loop_
_entity.id
_entity.type
_entity.pdbx_description
1 polymer ?
#
loop_
_entity_poly.entity_id
_entity_poly.type
_entity_poly.pdbx_seq_one_letter_code
_entity_poly.pdbx_strand_id
1 'polypeptide(L)'
;MRSLFIVLFCAGYVTCRLWRKGVVHYAINKKDYDIHSQDEIITTLSQLQNEICVKFFYTPNNYTADERDKILFINNPDKRKNCPPSIYNFTGSVIDMPIGYKCINRKDIARIVMEMLRASVEQTVSTINSYDLVKKFQERDADPTHPTLLSPPDRNYINAHYHVECGAQAQRSVASRRLGDTSDPLQLTADNMAYYKDKIWPLGIVMYGVDEKLRTKSDYSLLKYAMTTIELGSCVVFQEIDTNDGVLTPKNFLWYSNDGEDVPLLGFREGKQSINLETMVHGAPGHAAHVLVNLMRALGVPMMSNRFDRDNYVTIDWRKIQKGKEHHFERAPVSAWIATPYDFESVTHAPANYMCGDCDLGGQSVKPLQDHLWQRTLSMGHANQMSNSDSKLLDLLYRDQCRERMVSDNFEVMKKTADS
;
A
#
# COMPACT_ATOMS: atom_id res chain seq x y z
N MET A 1 -41.65 -36.79 -17.09
CA MET A 1 -40.24 -36.96 -17.48
C MET A 1 -40.03 -36.22 -18.81
N ARG A 2 -39.46 -35.01 -18.78
CA ARG A 2 -38.89 -34.29 -19.93
C ARG A 2 -38.07 -33.14 -19.35
N SER A 3 -36.75 -33.36 -19.27
CA SER A 3 -35.79 -32.43 -18.70
C SER A 3 -35.47 -31.29 -19.67
N LEU A 4 -35.49 -30.08 -19.12
CA LEU A 4 -35.10 -28.82 -19.74
C LEU A 4 -33.56 -28.72 -19.72
N PHE A 5 -32.91 -28.62 -20.89
CA PHE A 5 -31.50 -28.25 -20.99
C PHE A 5 -31.39 -26.71 -20.99
N ILE A 6 -30.80 -26.16 -19.94
CA ILE A 6 -30.44 -24.74 -19.87
C ILE A 6 -29.07 -24.57 -20.55
N VAL A 7 -29.05 -23.75 -21.60
CA VAL A 7 -27.85 -23.24 -22.26
C VAL A 7 -27.24 -22.17 -21.38
N LEU A 8 -26.01 -22.39 -20.89
CA LEU A 8 -25.20 -21.38 -20.22
C LEU A 8 -23.99 -21.08 -21.12
N PHE A 9 -24.10 -19.98 -21.88
CA PHE A 9 -22.95 -19.33 -22.51
C PHE A 9 -22.13 -18.64 -21.42
N CYS A 10 -21.05 -19.28 -20.96
CA CYS A 10 -20.00 -18.59 -20.22
C CYS A 10 -19.00 -18.01 -21.21
N ALA A 11 -19.24 -16.78 -21.67
CA ALA A 11 -18.21 -15.95 -22.28
C ALA A 11 -17.28 -15.42 -21.18
N GLY A 12 -16.34 -16.26 -20.72
CA GLY A 12 -15.27 -15.88 -19.81
C GLY A 12 -13.99 -15.58 -20.59
N TYR A 13 -13.73 -14.32 -20.92
CA TYR A 13 -12.41 -13.90 -21.39
C TYR A 13 -11.43 -13.92 -20.21
N VAL A 14 -10.78 -15.06 -19.96
CA VAL A 14 -9.62 -15.14 -19.06
C VAL A 14 -8.39 -14.80 -19.89
N THR A 15 -7.92 -13.56 -19.82
CA THR A 15 -6.61 -13.19 -20.36
C THR A 15 -5.54 -13.75 -19.41
N CYS A 16 -4.96 -14.90 -19.76
CA CYS A 16 -3.91 -15.53 -18.95
C CYS A 16 -2.59 -14.80 -19.24
N ARG A 17 -2.25 -13.77 -18.45
CA ARG A 17 -0.95 -13.06 -18.55
C ARG A 17 0.15 -13.86 -17.85
N LEU A 18 1.32 -13.96 -18.47
CA LEU A 18 2.46 -14.72 -17.94
C LEU A 18 2.94 -14.20 -16.58
N TRP A 19 3.06 -12.87 -16.44
CA TRP A 19 3.47 -12.19 -15.21
C TRP A 19 2.24 -11.70 -14.45
N ARG A 20 1.76 -12.52 -13.49
CA ARG A 20 0.57 -12.17 -12.69
C ARG A 20 0.78 -10.86 -11.95
N LYS A 21 -0.23 -9.98 -11.99
CA LYS A 21 -0.21 -8.66 -11.33
C LYS A 21 0.96 -7.77 -11.74
N GLY A 22 1.57 -8.01 -12.91
CA GLY A 22 2.69 -7.18 -13.40
C GLY A 22 3.95 -7.34 -12.54
N VAL A 23 4.10 -8.46 -11.83
CA VAL A 23 5.24 -8.73 -10.95
C VAL A 23 6.18 -9.73 -11.63
N VAL A 24 7.45 -9.34 -11.75
CA VAL A 24 8.55 -10.18 -12.24
C VAL A 24 9.51 -10.42 -11.08
N HIS A 25 9.47 -11.62 -10.53
CA HIS A 25 10.51 -12.08 -9.61
C HIS A 25 11.77 -12.41 -10.42
N TYR A 26 12.93 -11.90 -9.99
CA TYR A 26 14.19 -12.17 -10.66
C TYR A 26 15.31 -12.55 -9.69
N ALA A 27 16.20 -13.41 -10.16
CA ALA A 27 17.43 -13.77 -9.46
C ALA A 27 18.62 -13.58 -10.39
N ILE A 28 19.76 -13.16 -9.84
CA ILE A 28 21.00 -12.97 -10.60
C ILE A 28 21.99 -14.05 -10.19
N ASN A 29 22.58 -14.74 -11.17
CA ASN A 29 23.66 -15.69 -10.90
C ASN A 29 24.93 -14.94 -10.46
N LYS A 30 25.19 -14.95 -9.16
CA LYS A 30 26.37 -14.31 -8.53
C LYS A 30 27.71 -14.86 -9.02
N LYS A 31 27.74 -16.03 -9.68
CA LYS A 31 28.96 -16.60 -10.27
C LYS A 31 29.29 -16.00 -11.63
N ASP A 32 28.28 -15.51 -12.35
CA ASP A 32 28.44 -15.01 -13.71
C ASP A 32 28.77 -13.52 -13.73
N TYR A 33 28.34 -12.76 -12.72
CA TYR A 33 28.47 -11.30 -12.66
C TYR A 33 29.16 -10.85 -11.36
N ASP A 34 30.12 -9.92 -11.47
CA ASP A 34 30.71 -9.24 -10.31
C ASP A 34 29.70 -8.27 -9.65
N ILE A 35 30.08 -7.71 -8.49
CA ILE A 35 29.20 -6.83 -7.69
C ILE A 35 28.78 -5.58 -8.47
N HIS A 36 29.68 -4.98 -9.26
CA HIS A 36 29.37 -3.80 -10.05
C HIS A 36 28.41 -4.14 -11.19
N SER A 37 28.65 -5.26 -11.88
CA SER A 37 27.75 -5.75 -12.92
C SER A 37 26.35 -6.07 -12.38
N GLN A 38 26.27 -6.64 -11.18
CA GLN A 38 24.98 -6.88 -10.48
C GLN A 38 24.28 -5.56 -10.13
N ASP A 39 25.01 -4.58 -9.60
CA ASP A 39 24.46 -3.27 -9.23
C ASP A 39 23.90 -2.51 -10.45
N GLU A 40 24.58 -2.58 -11.59
CA GLU A 40 24.13 -1.96 -12.85
C GLU A 40 22.84 -2.62 -13.38
N ILE A 41 22.74 -3.96 -13.30
CA ILE A 41 21.52 -4.70 -13.66
C ILE A 41 20.36 -4.31 -12.74
N ILE A 42 20.58 -4.34 -11.41
CA ILE A 42 19.55 -4.02 -10.41
C ILE A 42 19.09 -2.57 -10.57
N THR A 43 20.02 -1.64 -10.72
CA THR A 43 19.73 -0.21 -10.88
C THR A 43 18.94 0.04 -12.16
N THR A 44 19.31 -0.62 -13.27
CA THR A 44 18.58 -0.47 -14.53
C THR A 44 17.16 -1.02 -14.44
N LEU A 45 16.97 -2.21 -13.85
CA LEU A 45 15.63 -2.78 -13.61
C LEU A 45 14.80 -1.86 -12.72
N SER A 46 15.42 -1.26 -11.69
CA SER A 46 14.78 -0.29 -10.81
C SER A 46 14.41 1.03 -11.51
N GLN A 47 15.11 1.42 -12.58
CA GLN A 47 14.74 2.59 -13.36
C GLN A 47 13.62 2.26 -14.35
N LEU A 48 13.68 1.09 -14.99
CA LEU A 48 12.62 0.60 -15.88
C LEU A 48 11.27 0.54 -15.16
N GLN A 49 11.22 0.06 -13.92
CA GLN A 49 9.97 -0.04 -13.14
C GLN A 49 9.25 1.31 -12.92
N ASN A 50 9.93 2.44 -13.16
CA ASN A 50 9.36 3.79 -13.07
C ASN A 50 8.78 4.25 -14.42
N GLU A 51 9.22 3.65 -15.52
CA GLU A 51 8.74 3.94 -16.87
C GLU A 51 7.62 2.97 -17.30
N ILE A 52 7.64 1.72 -16.80
CA ILE A 52 6.67 0.66 -17.16
C ILE A 52 5.83 0.14 -15.99
N CYS A 53 4.63 -0.38 -16.30
CA CYS A 53 3.66 -0.97 -15.38
C CYS A 53 4.03 -2.36 -14.86
N VAL A 54 5.31 -2.71 -14.88
CA VAL A 54 5.86 -4.00 -14.43
C VAL A 54 6.86 -3.72 -13.31
N LYS A 55 6.78 -4.48 -12.23
CA LYS A 55 7.65 -4.35 -11.05
C LYS A 55 8.59 -5.54 -10.95
N PHE A 56 9.86 -5.25 -10.70
CA PHE A 56 10.92 -6.26 -10.57
C PHE A 56 11.25 -6.49 -9.09
N PHE A 57 11.16 -7.74 -8.64
CA PHE A 57 11.47 -8.11 -7.26
C PHE A 57 12.65 -9.06 -7.22
N TYR A 58 13.72 -8.65 -6.54
CA TYR A 58 14.88 -9.50 -6.32
C TYR A 58 14.51 -10.65 -5.38
N THR A 59 14.65 -11.89 -5.85
CA THR A 59 14.43 -13.11 -5.07
C THR A 59 15.76 -13.83 -4.81
N PRO A 60 16.05 -14.23 -3.56
CA PRO A 60 17.22 -15.05 -3.26
C PRO A 60 17.18 -16.40 -4.00
N ASN A 61 18.34 -16.93 -4.37
CA ASN A 61 18.48 -18.18 -5.16
C ASN A 61 17.86 -19.43 -4.50
N ASN A 62 17.47 -19.38 -3.22
CA ASN A 62 16.83 -20.48 -2.50
C ASN A 62 15.29 -20.42 -2.57
N TYR A 63 14.72 -19.54 -3.38
CA TYR A 63 13.27 -19.44 -3.56
C TYR A 63 12.77 -20.53 -4.54
N THR A 64 11.99 -21.48 -4.02
CA THR A 64 11.26 -22.47 -4.83
C THR A 64 9.91 -21.91 -5.23
N ALA A 65 9.77 -21.48 -6.49
CA ALA A 65 8.49 -21.05 -7.03
C ALA A 65 7.52 -22.23 -7.20
N ASP A 66 6.24 -22.01 -6.87
CA ASP A 66 5.12 -22.90 -7.22
C ASP A 66 5.01 -23.03 -8.76
N GLU A 67 4.39 -24.09 -9.29
CA GLU A 67 4.20 -24.31 -10.75
C GLU A 67 3.48 -23.13 -11.45
N ARG A 68 2.80 -22.30 -10.66
CA ARG A 68 2.05 -21.11 -11.09
C ARG A 68 2.86 -19.81 -11.08
N ASP A 69 4.00 -19.79 -10.41
CA ASP A 69 4.85 -18.61 -10.26
C ASP A 69 6.14 -18.77 -11.07
N LYS A 70 6.52 -17.74 -11.82
CA LYS A 70 7.67 -17.77 -12.73
C LYS A 70 8.77 -16.85 -12.20
N ILE A 71 10.02 -17.30 -12.30
CA ILE A 71 11.21 -16.55 -11.92
C ILE A 71 12.06 -16.29 -13.16
N LEU A 72 12.46 -15.03 -13.33
CA LEU A 72 13.44 -14.62 -14.32
C LEU A 72 14.86 -14.82 -13.78
N PHE A 73 15.63 -15.71 -14.38
CA PHE A 73 16.99 -16.01 -13.95
C PHE A 73 18.01 -15.34 -14.87
N ILE A 74 18.66 -14.30 -14.36
CA ILE A 74 19.66 -13.52 -15.09
C ILE A 74 21.03 -14.20 -14.92
N ASN A 75 21.54 -14.76 -16.00
CA ASN A 75 22.76 -15.57 -16.01
C ASN A 75 23.62 -15.28 -17.24
N ASN A 76 24.82 -15.86 -17.30
CA ASN A 76 25.65 -15.87 -18.50
C ASN A 76 26.48 -17.16 -18.53
N PRO A 77 25.83 -18.33 -18.63
CA PRO A 77 26.50 -19.63 -18.45
C PRO A 77 27.59 -19.87 -19.49
N ASP A 78 27.41 -19.38 -20.72
CA ASP A 78 28.37 -19.55 -21.81
C ASP A 78 29.45 -18.45 -21.85
N LYS A 79 29.51 -17.57 -20.84
CA LYS A 79 30.47 -16.45 -20.75
C LYS A 79 30.47 -15.57 -22.01
N ARG A 80 29.29 -15.34 -22.56
CA ARG A 80 29.10 -14.55 -23.80
C ARG A 80 29.53 -13.11 -23.56
N LYS A 81 30.17 -12.52 -24.57
CA LYS A 81 30.50 -11.09 -24.54
C LYS A 81 29.37 -10.23 -25.09
N ASN A 82 28.65 -10.70 -26.10
CA ASN A 82 27.62 -9.93 -26.81
C ASN A 82 26.21 -10.47 -26.47
N CYS A 83 25.17 -9.70 -26.81
CA CYS A 83 23.77 -10.04 -26.52
C CYS A 83 22.93 -10.09 -27.79
N PRO A 84 23.00 -11.20 -28.55
CA PRO A 84 22.09 -11.40 -29.67
C PRO A 84 20.65 -11.54 -29.17
N PRO A 85 19.64 -11.28 -30.03
CA PRO A 85 18.25 -11.54 -29.70
C PRO A 85 18.08 -12.96 -29.18
N SER A 86 17.48 -13.11 -28.00
CA SER A 86 17.34 -14.38 -27.32
C SER A 86 15.92 -14.91 -27.46
N ILE A 87 15.81 -16.22 -27.70
CA ILE A 87 14.51 -16.92 -27.69
C ILE A 87 14.29 -17.40 -26.25
N TYR A 88 13.23 -16.90 -25.62
CA TYR A 88 12.88 -17.24 -24.25
C TYR A 88 11.97 -18.47 -24.21
N ASN A 89 12.31 -19.43 -23.34
CA ASN A 89 11.44 -20.56 -23.06
C ASN A 89 10.64 -20.28 -21.78
N PHE A 90 9.33 -20.14 -21.92
CA PHE A 90 8.43 -19.84 -20.81
C PHE A 90 7.65 -21.06 -20.29
N THR A 91 7.96 -22.28 -20.76
CA THR A 91 7.26 -23.50 -20.31
C THR A 91 7.63 -23.90 -18.88
N GLY A 92 8.85 -23.61 -18.44
CA GLY A 92 9.32 -23.86 -17.08
C GLY A 92 8.92 -22.78 -16.06
N SER A 93 9.16 -23.07 -14.77
CA SER A 93 9.05 -22.09 -13.68
C SER A 93 10.25 -21.14 -13.61
N VAL A 94 11.38 -21.53 -14.20
CA VAL A 94 12.58 -20.69 -14.31
C VAL A 94 12.79 -20.32 -15.78
N ILE A 95 12.93 -19.02 -16.04
CA ILE A 95 13.12 -18.46 -17.38
C ILE A 95 14.51 -17.84 -17.44
N ASP A 96 15.39 -18.44 -18.23
CA ASP A 96 16.75 -17.92 -18.41
C ASP A 96 16.75 -16.64 -19.26
N MET A 97 17.42 -15.60 -18.75
CA MET A 97 17.66 -14.34 -19.46
C MET A 97 19.17 -14.05 -19.49
N PRO A 98 19.88 -14.53 -20.53
CA PRO A 98 21.31 -14.38 -20.60
C PRO A 98 21.73 -12.94 -20.95
N ILE A 99 22.64 -12.33 -20.19
CA ILE A 99 23.23 -11.01 -20.49
C ILE A 99 24.75 -11.15 -20.68
N GLY A 100 25.23 -10.82 -21.88
CA GLY A 100 26.65 -10.82 -22.20
C GLY A 100 27.41 -9.65 -21.54
N TYR A 101 28.70 -9.86 -21.27
CA TYR A 101 29.53 -8.91 -20.50
C TYR A 101 29.62 -7.50 -21.08
N LYS A 102 29.56 -7.33 -22.42
CA LYS A 102 29.60 -6.01 -23.07
C LYS A 102 28.27 -5.26 -23.02
N CYS A 103 27.20 -5.92 -22.60
CA CYS A 103 25.85 -5.37 -22.57
C CYS A 103 25.44 -4.92 -21.16
N ILE A 104 26.36 -4.95 -20.20
CA ILE A 104 26.13 -4.47 -18.83
C ILE A 104 26.23 -2.94 -18.82
N ASN A 105 25.24 -2.32 -19.46
CA ASN A 105 25.00 -0.89 -19.45
C ASN A 105 23.49 -0.68 -19.57
N ARG A 106 23.00 0.46 -19.05
CA ARG A 106 21.56 0.73 -18.94
C ARG A 106 20.78 0.55 -20.23
N LYS A 107 21.33 0.97 -21.38
CA LYS A 107 20.62 0.91 -22.67
C LYS A 107 20.43 -0.52 -23.15
N ASP A 108 21.48 -1.33 -23.09
CA ASP A 108 21.40 -2.72 -23.52
C ASP A 108 20.57 -3.57 -22.55
N ILE A 109 20.70 -3.35 -21.24
CA ILE A 109 19.88 -4.04 -20.23
C ILE A 109 18.40 -3.69 -20.45
N ALA A 110 18.07 -2.40 -20.65
CA ALA A 110 16.70 -1.96 -20.95
C ALA A 110 16.14 -2.67 -22.19
N ARG A 111 16.90 -2.69 -23.29
CA ARG A 111 16.50 -3.39 -24.52
C ARG A 111 16.22 -4.87 -24.28
N ILE A 112 17.13 -5.59 -23.62
CA ILE A 112 17.00 -7.03 -23.36
C ILE A 112 15.78 -7.33 -22.49
N VAL A 113 15.55 -6.54 -21.45
CA VAL A 113 14.38 -6.67 -20.55
C VAL A 113 13.08 -6.44 -21.31
N MET A 114 13.03 -5.44 -22.19
CA MET A 114 11.84 -5.18 -23.01
C MET A 114 11.57 -6.27 -24.04
N GLU A 115 12.61 -6.82 -24.67
CA GLU A 115 12.49 -7.99 -25.57
C GLU A 115 11.88 -9.18 -24.82
N MET A 116 12.33 -9.44 -23.58
CA MET A 116 11.79 -10.51 -22.73
C MET A 116 10.32 -10.27 -22.37
N LEU A 117 9.98 -9.06 -21.91
CA LEU A 117 8.61 -8.71 -21.55
C LEU A 117 7.67 -8.79 -22.76
N ARG A 118 8.11 -8.35 -23.93
CA ARG A 118 7.34 -8.44 -25.17
C ARG A 118 7.09 -9.89 -25.57
N ALA A 119 8.13 -10.73 -25.57
CA ALA A 119 8.01 -12.15 -25.86
C ALA A 119 7.06 -12.86 -24.88
N SER A 120 7.02 -12.42 -23.61
CA SER A 120 6.10 -12.97 -22.61
C SER A 120 4.62 -12.64 -22.86
N VAL A 121 4.34 -11.51 -23.54
CA VAL A 121 2.99 -11.07 -23.89
C VAL A 121 2.53 -11.75 -25.18
N GLU A 122 3.40 -11.88 -26.18
CA GLU A 122 3.08 -12.47 -27.48
C GLU A 122 2.66 -13.96 -27.39
N GLN A 123 3.09 -14.71 -26.37
CA GLN A 123 2.61 -16.08 -26.12
C GLN A 123 1.18 -16.16 -25.56
N THR A 124 0.61 -15.05 -25.09
CA THR A 124 -0.67 -15.01 -24.35
C THR A 124 -1.85 -14.49 -25.19
N VAL A 125 -1.61 -14.14 -26.46
CA VAL A 125 -2.62 -13.52 -27.34
C VAL A 125 -2.86 -14.39 -28.58
N SER A 126 -4.05 -14.98 -28.68
CA SER A 126 -4.61 -15.35 -29.97
C SER A 126 -4.87 -14.07 -30.77
N THR A 127 -4.19 -13.95 -31.91
CA THR A 127 -4.28 -12.88 -32.93
C THR A 127 -5.48 -11.94 -32.79
N ILE A 128 -5.22 -10.68 -32.42
CA ILE A 128 -6.03 -9.55 -32.87
C ILE A 128 -5.17 -8.75 -33.83
N ASN A 129 -5.69 -8.64 -35.05
CA ASN A 129 -5.03 -8.05 -36.20
C ASN A 129 -5.09 -6.51 -36.16
N SER A 130 -4.08 -5.94 -36.80
CA SER A 130 -3.70 -4.55 -36.97
C SER A 130 -4.82 -3.62 -37.47
N TYR A 131 -4.93 -2.42 -36.87
CA TYR A 131 -4.91 -1.08 -37.52
C TYR A 131 -5.55 0.03 -36.65
N ASP A 132 -6.24 -0.30 -35.55
CA ASP A 132 -7.19 0.64 -34.92
C ASP A 132 -6.72 1.35 -33.63
N LEU A 133 -5.45 1.19 -33.22
CA LEU A 133 -4.92 1.83 -32.01
C LEU A 133 -3.97 3.00 -32.25
N VAL A 134 -3.70 3.36 -33.51
CA VAL A 134 -2.68 4.38 -33.83
C VAL A 134 -3.23 5.82 -33.83
N LYS A 135 -4.54 6.06 -33.59
CA LYS A 135 -5.12 7.41 -33.77
C LYS A 135 -5.57 8.19 -32.54
N LYS A 136 -5.01 7.96 -31.34
CA LYS A 136 -5.35 8.81 -30.18
C LYS A 136 -4.25 9.13 -29.16
N PHE A 137 -2.98 9.04 -29.55
CA PHE A 137 -1.90 9.66 -28.81
C PHE A 137 -1.04 10.45 -29.79
N GLN A 138 -1.11 11.78 -29.72
CA GLN A 138 -0.07 12.60 -30.29
C GLN A 138 1.24 12.22 -29.58
N GLU A 139 2.26 11.92 -30.37
CA GLU A 139 3.63 11.74 -29.90
C GLU A 139 3.98 12.97 -29.06
N ARG A 140 4.16 12.77 -27.75
CA ARG A 140 4.81 13.78 -26.92
C ARG A 140 6.29 13.68 -27.24
N ASP A 141 6.82 14.71 -27.88
CA ASP A 141 8.26 14.88 -28.08
C ASP A 141 8.99 14.66 -26.75
N ALA A 142 10.09 13.92 -26.82
CA ALA A 142 10.96 13.64 -25.69
C ALA A 142 11.38 14.97 -25.04
N ASP A 143 11.13 15.10 -23.74
CA ASP A 143 11.63 16.22 -22.95
C ASP A 143 13.17 16.14 -22.91
N PRO A 144 13.90 17.10 -23.49
CA PRO A 144 15.36 17.05 -23.58
C PRO A 144 16.05 17.18 -22.21
N THR A 145 15.29 17.44 -21.13
CA THR A 145 15.82 17.61 -19.77
C THR A 145 15.89 16.30 -18.96
N HIS A 146 15.25 15.22 -19.41
CA HIS A 146 15.30 13.91 -18.75
C HIS A 146 15.49 12.76 -19.77
N PRO A 147 16.67 12.12 -19.84
CA PRO A 147 16.90 11.00 -20.74
C PRO A 147 16.07 9.78 -20.28
N THR A 148 15.01 9.45 -21.01
CA THR A 148 14.22 8.23 -20.81
C THR A 148 14.99 7.02 -21.31
N LEU A 149 14.91 5.91 -20.58
CA LEU A 149 15.57 4.66 -20.98
C LEU A 149 14.86 3.97 -22.14
N LEU A 150 13.55 4.18 -22.26
CA LEU A 150 12.69 3.53 -23.24
C LEU A 150 12.18 4.51 -24.30
N SER A 151 11.92 3.96 -25.49
CA SER A 151 11.15 4.66 -26.52
C SER A 151 9.67 4.74 -26.13
N PRO A 152 8.93 5.79 -26.52
CA PRO A 152 7.49 5.88 -26.27
C PRO A 152 6.68 4.67 -26.76
N PRO A 153 6.96 4.10 -27.96
CA PRO A 153 6.29 2.87 -28.41
C PRO A 153 6.50 1.67 -27.46
N ASP A 154 7.73 1.43 -27.02
CA ASP A 154 8.05 0.28 -26.15
C ASP A 154 7.39 0.41 -24.78
N ARG A 155 7.46 1.63 -24.22
CA ARG A 155 6.81 1.97 -22.96
C ARG A 155 5.29 1.79 -23.04
N ASN A 156 4.68 2.35 -24.08
CA ASN A 156 3.23 2.31 -24.25
C ASN A 156 2.72 0.89 -24.50
N TYR A 157 3.48 0.07 -25.23
CA TYR A 157 3.13 -1.32 -25.51
C TYR A 157 3.02 -2.13 -24.20
N ILE A 158 4.04 -2.11 -23.34
CA ILE A 158 3.99 -2.84 -22.07
C ILE A 158 2.94 -2.23 -21.13
N ASN A 159 2.82 -0.91 -21.07
CA ASN A 159 1.86 -0.24 -20.18
C ASN A 159 0.42 -0.52 -20.56
N ALA A 160 0.09 -0.58 -21.85
CA ALA A 160 -1.25 -0.98 -22.31
C ALA A 160 -1.58 -2.42 -21.90
N HIS A 161 -0.60 -3.31 -21.95
CA HIS A 161 -0.77 -4.72 -21.56
C HIS A 161 -0.74 -4.96 -20.06
N TYR A 162 -0.30 -4.01 -19.24
CA TYR A 162 -0.31 -4.10 -17.76
C TYR A 162 -1.01 -2.88 -17.11
N HIS A 163 -1.96 -2.26 -17.81
CA HIS A 163 -2.56 -0.98 -17.39
C HIS A 163 -3.38 -1.10 -16.10
N VAL A 164 -4.01 -2.25 -15.85
CA VAL A 164 -4.79 -2.54 -14.64
C VAL A 164 -3.86 -2.60 -13.43
N GLU A 165 -2.69 -3.19 -13.62
CA GLU A 165 -1.62 -3.34 -12.64
C GLU A 165 -0.96 -1.99 -12.34
N CYS A 166 -0.84 -1.12 -13.34
CA CYS A 166 -0.44 0.27 -13.15
C CYS A 166 -1.36 1.04 -12.19
N GLY A 167 -2.68 0.79 -12.26
CA GLY A 167 -3.65 1.35 -11.32
C GLY A 167 -3.53 0.80 -9.89
N ALA A 168 -3.00 -0.42 -9.74
CA ALA A 168 -2.84 -1.10 -8.45
C ALA A 168 -1.42 -0.99 -7.84
N GLN A 169 -0.40 -0.59 -8.61
CA GLN A 169 1.04 -0.64 -8.25
C GLN A 169 1.78 0.71 -8.22
N ALA A 170 1.08 1.85 -8.22
CA ALA A 170 1.66 3.05 -7.60
C ALA A 170 1.91 2.84 -6.09
N GLN A 171 1.39 1.73 -5.55
CA GLN A 171 1.68 1.16 -4.24
C GLN A 171 2.74 0.06 -4.32
N ARG A 172 3.87 0.28 -3.62
CA ARG A 172 4.99 -0.64 -3.26
C ARG A 172 6.20 -0.73 -4.22
N SER A 173 7.32 -0.14 -3.80
CA SER A 173 8.70 -0.66 -3.90
C SER A 173 9.62 0.20 -2.99
N VAL A 174 9.67 -0.10 -1.69
CA VAL A 174 10.64 -0.93 -0.94
C VAL A 174 12.01 -0.28 -0.72
N ALA A 175 12.28 -0.10 0.58
CA ALA A 175 13.55 0.22 1.20
C ALA A 175 14.68 -0.71 0.74
N SER A 176 15.77 -0.13 0.24
CA SER A 176 17.07 -0.78 0.22
C SER A 176 17.81 -0.42 1.51
N ARG A 177 18.05 -1.44 2.33
CA ARG A 177 18.93 -1.36 3.49
C ARG A 177 20.35 -1.09 2.99
N ARG A 178 20.96 0.02 3.41
CA ARG A 178 22.41 0.11 3.62
C ARG A 178 22.65 0.41 5.09
N LEU A 179 23.38 -0.50 5.74
CA LEU A 179 24.00 -0.28 7.04
C LEU A 179 24.98 0.89 6.88
N GLY A 180 24.83 1.91 7.72
CA GLY A 180 25.81 2.99 7.85
C GLY A 180 25.61 4.18 6.90
N ASP A 181 24.51 4.90 7.05
CA ASP A 181 24.49 6.33 6.74
C ASP A 181 23.52 7.04 7.69
N THR A 182 24.07 7.97 8.48
CA THR A 182 23.34 8.75 9.48
C THR A 182 22.62 9.92 8.82
N SER A 183 21.53 9.61 8.10
CA SER A 183 20.39 10.52 7.84
C SER A 183 19.35 9.79 7.00
N ASP A 184 18.53 8.94 7.63
CA ASP A 184 17.30 8.44 7.04
C ASP A 184 16.25 9.57 7.10
N PRO A 185 15.77 10.12 5.97
CA PRO A 185 14.81 11.24 5.96
C PRO A 185 13.42 10.86 6.50
N LEU A 186 13.24 9.60 6.95
CA LEU A 186 11.99 9.05 7.47
C LEU A 186 12.13 8.59 8.93
N GLN A 187 12.93 9.29 9.74
CA GLN A 187 12.94 9.09 11.20
C GLN A 187 12.07 10.13 11.92
N LEU A 188 11.48 9.70 13.04
CA LEU A 188 10.80 10.60 13.96
C LEU A 188 11.79 11.64 14.50
N THR A 189 11.43 12.92 14.40
CA THR A 189 12.21 13.98 15.06
C THR A 189 12.01 13.96 16.57
N ALA A 190 12.83 14.69 17.32
CA ALA A 190 12.67 14.84 18.77
C ALA A 190 11.28 15.39 19.14
N ASP A 191 10.77 16.35 18.37
CA ASP A 191 9.44 16.92 18.57
C ASP A 191 8.33 15.90 18.30
N ASN A 192 8.49 15.06 17.28
CA ASN A 192 7.55 13.97 17.04
C ASN A 192 7.55 12.98 18.21
N MET A 193 8.74 12.55 18.67
CA MET A 193 8.86 11.64 19.80
C MET A 193 8.23 12.22 21.07
N ALA A 194 8.43 13.51 21.34
CA ALA A 194 7.80 14.20 22.47
C ALA A 194 6.27 14.24 22.35
N TYR A 195 5.74 14.52 21.15
CA TYR A 195 4.32 14.52 20.89
C TYR A 195 3.66 13.14 21.07
N TYR A 196 4.35 12.07 20.65
CA TYR A 196 3.82 10.70 20.66
C TYR A 196 4.13 9.89 21.92
N LYS A 197 4.99 10.39 22.81
CA LYS A 197 5.48 9.68 24.01
C LYS A 197 4.39 8.97 24.82
N ASP A 198 3.20 9.56 24.94
CA ASP A 198 2.07 9.08 25.72
C ASP A 198 0.88 8.59 24.87
N LYS A 199 1.04 8.47 23.54
CA LYS A 199 -0.04 8.18 22.58
C LYS A 199 0.13 6.87 21.82
N ILE A 200 1.22 6.16 22.03
CA ILE A 200 1.52 4.91 21.33
C ILE A 200 1.17 3.72 22.22
N TRP A 201 0.48 2.74 21.65
CA TRP A 201 0.15 1.50 22.35
C TRP A 201 1.42 0.67 22.60
N PRO A 202 1.69 0.26 23.86
CA PRO A 202 2.83 -0.59 24.17
C PRO A 202 2.84 -1.87 23.33
N LEU A 203 4.03 -2.25 22.84
CA LEU A 203 4.24 -3.42 21.99
C LEU A 203 3.43 -3.42 20.67
N GLY A 204 2.79 -2.30 20.33
CA GLY A 204 1.86 -2.22 19.20
C GLY A 204 0.65 -3.15 19.33
N ILE A 205 0.23 -3.45 20.56
CA ILE A 205 -0.93 -4.28 20.86
C ILE A 205 -2.06 -3.40 21.38
N VAL A 206 -3.19 -3.42 20.69
CA VAL A 206 -4.42 -2.77 21.13
C VAL A 206 -5.34 -3.83 21.71
N MET A 207 -5.46 -3.85 23.03
CA MET A 207 -6.43 -4.71 23.71
C MET A 207 -7.84 -4.14 23.49
N TYR A 208 -8.80 -5.00 23.16
CA TYR A 208 -10.20 -4.56 23.01
C TYR A 208 -11.21 -5.58 23.53
N GLY A 209 -12.40 -5.10 23.88
CA GLY A 209 -13.57 -5.91 24.21
C GLY A 209 -14.83 -5.33 23.58
N VAL A 210 -15.89 -6.11 23.54
CA VAL A 210 -17.19 -5.71 22.97
C VAL A 210 -18.32 -6.26 23.83
N ASP A 211 -19.39 -5.50 24.01
CA ASP A 211 -20.61 -5.98 24.65
C ASP A 211 -21.16 -7.21 23.91
N GLU A 212 -21.51 -8.27 24.66
CA GLU A 212 -21.99 -9.54 24.09
C GLU A 212 -23.15 -9.36 23.09
N LYS A 213 -24.08 -8.44 23.40
CA LYS A 213 -25.24 -8.11 22.56
C LYS A 213 -24.87 -7.57 21.16
N LEU A 214 -23.65 -7.06 20.99
CA LEU A 214 -23.16 -6.48 19.73
C LEU A 214 -22.41 -7.49 18.87
N ARG A 215 -21.95 -8.61 19.43
CA ARG A 215 -21.18 -9.63 18.70
C ARG A 215 -21.92 -10.24 17.50
N THR A 216 -23.25 -10.23 17.53
CA THR A 216 -24.10 -10.75 16.44
C THR A 216 -24.51 -9.68 15.42
N LYS A 217 -24.11 -8.41 15.61
CA LYS A 217 -24.46 -7.30 14.73
C LYS A 217 -23.49 -7.20 13.56
N SER A 218 -23.98 -6.71 12.41
CA SER A 218 -23.15 -6.41 11.23
C SER A 218 -22.01 -5.43 11.54
N ASP A 219 -22.26 -4.52 12.48
CA ASP A 219 -21.32 -3.46 12.90
C ASP A 219 -20.06 -4.05 13.51
N TYR A 220 -20.19 -5.15 14.25
CA TYR A 220 -19.04 -5.88 14.78
C TYR A 220 -18.20 -6.52 13.67
N SER A 221 -18.82 -7.05 12.63
CA SER A 221 -18.10 -7.57 11.46
C SER A 221 -17.33 -6.48 10.71
N LEU A 222 -17.88 -5.27 10.62
CA LEU A 222 -17.20 -4.11 10.03
C LEU A 222 -16.02 -3.65 10.89
N LEU A 223 -16.17 -3.64 12.22
CA LEU A 223 -15.07 -3.41 13.15
C LEU A 223 -13.92 -4.41 12.93
N LYS A 224 -14.23 -5.71 12.92
CA LYS A 224 -13.24 -6.76 12.70
C LYS A 224 -12.56 -6.64 11.33
N TYR A 225 -13.31 -6.34 10.27
CA TYR A 225 -12.75 -6.12 8.95
C TYR A 225 -11.76 -4.94 8.91
N ALA A 226 -12.10 -3.83 9.57
CA ALA A 226 -11.22 -2.66 9.66
C ALA A 226 -9.96 -2.96 10.49
N MET A 227 -10.09 -3.67 11.61
CA MET A 227 -8.95 -4.14 12.41
C MET A 227 -8.00 -4.99 11.55
N THR A 228 -8.51 -5.99 10.84
CA THR A 228 -7.71 -6.84 9.94
C THR A 228 -7.05 -6.03 8.82
N THR A 229 -7.72 -5.00 8.30
CA THR A 229 -7.14 -4.11 7.29
C THR A 229 -5.89 -3.39 7.83
N ILE A 230 -5.94 -2.92 9.07
CA ILE A 230 -4.78 -2.29 9.73
C ILE A 230 -3.67 -3.32 10.03
N GLU A 231 -4.03 -4.50 10.52
CA GLU A 231 -3.08 -5.60 10.80
C GLU A 231 -2.35 -6.09 9.55
N LEU A 232 -3.02 -6.12 8.39
CA LEU A 232 -2.41 -6.52 7.12
C LEU A 232 -1.48 -5.46 6.53
N GLY A 233 -1.67 -4.19 6.91
CA GLY A 233 -0.91 -3.06 6.36
C GLY A 233 0.04 -2.41 7.36
N SER A 234 0.21 -2.97 8.56
CA SER A 234 1.12 -2.47 9.60
C SER A 234 1.55 -3.60 10.53
N CYS A 235 2.39 -3.29 11.53
CA CYS A 235 2.75 -4.24 12.58
C CYS A 235 1.81 -4.21 13.80
N VAL A 236 0.80 -3.34 13.84
CA VAL A 236 -0.14 -3.24 14.96
C VAL A 236 -1.02 -4.49 15.00
N VAL A 237 -1.37 -4.95 16.21
CA VAL A 237 -2.24 -6.12 16.44
C VAL A 237 -3.39 -5.74 17.36
N PHE A 238 -4.60 -6.19 17.03
CA PHE A 238 -5.77 -6.07 17.89
C PHE A 238 -6.03 -7.39 18.62
N GLN A 239 -5.94 -7.36 19.94
CA GLN A 239 -6.15 -8.54 20.76
C GLN A 239 -7.44 -8.42 21.57
N GLU A 240 -8.36 -9.35 21.33
CA GLU A 240 -9.60 -9.40 22.10
C GLU A 240 -9.32 -9.90 23.52
N ILE A 241 -9.95 -9.27 24.50
CA ILE A 241 -9.83 -9.64 25.91
C ILE A 241 -10.67 -10.89 26.15
N ASP A 242 -10.03 -11.95 26.63
CA ASP A 242 -10.75 -13.10 27.16
C ASP A 242 -11.23 -12.80 28.59
N THR A 243 -12.52 -12.55 28.75
CA THR A 243 -13.14 -12.29 30.06
C THR A 243 -13.24 -13.54 30.93
N ASN A 244 -13.01 -14.74 30.38
CA ASN A 244 -13.12 -16.01 31.10
C ASN A 244 -11.80 -16.46 31.72
N ASP A 245 -10.66 -15.91 31.29
CA ASP A 245 -9.36 -16.47 31.64
C ASP A 245 -8.87 -16.06 33.04
N GLY A 246 -9.51 -15.08 33.71
CA GLY A 246 -9.35 -14.78 35.15
C GLY A 246 -7.93 -14.41 35.66
N VAL A 247 -6.90 -14.54 34.82
CA VAL A 247 -5.48 -14.47 35.20
C VAL A 247 -4.88 -13.09 34.89
N LEU A 248 -5.43 -12.35 33.92
CA LEU A 248 -4.97 -11.01 33.56
C LEU A 248 -6.15 -10.07 33.30
N THR A 249 -6.34 -9.08 34.17
CA THR A 249 -7.23 -7.94 33.88
C THR A 249 -6.43 -6.89 33.10
N PRO A 250 -6.71 -6.69 31.79
CA PRO A 250 -6.01 -5.67 31.03
C PRO A 250 -6.30 -4.30 31.64
N LYS A 251 -5.25 -3.54 31.93
CA LYS A 251 -5.40 -2.20 32.52
C LYS A 251 -5.89 -1.16 31.51
N ASN A 252 -5.44 -1.29 30.26
CA ASN A 252 -5.66 -0.31 29.21
C ASN A 252 -6.26 -1.02 28.00
N PHE A 253 -7.47 -0.63 27.60
CA PHE A 253 -8.18 -1.27 26.49
C PHE A 253 -9.33 -0.43 25.96
N LEU A 254 -9.71 -0.73 24.73
CA LEU A 254 -10.90 -0.19 24.09
C LEU A 254 -12.10 -1.11 24.38
N TRP A 255 -13.25 -0.54 24.71
CA TRP A 255 -14.47 -1.29 24.95
C TRP A 255 -15.59 -0.79 24.05
N TYR A 256 -16.10 -1.64 23.17
CA TYR A 256 -17.15 -1.29 22.23
C TYR A 256 -18.52 -1.61 22.83
N SER A 257 -19.35 -0.58 23.01
CA SER A 257 -20.70 -0.66 23.57
C SER A 257 -21.67 0.25 22.80
N ASN A 258 -22.90 0.43 23.28
CA ASN A 258 -23.87 1.39 22.70
C ASN A 258 -23.98 2.70 23.51
N ASP A 259 -23.24 2.81 24.60
CA ASP A 259 -23.28 3.90 25.58
C ASP A 259 -21.90 4.54 25.80
N GLY A 260 -20.94 4.26 24.91
CA GLY A 260 -19.61 4.85 24.90
C GLY A 260 -19.54 6.22 24.20
N GLU A 261 -18.32 6.74 24.10
CA GLU A 261 -18.03 7.98 23.37
C GLU A 261 -18.19 7.78 21.85
N ASP A 262 -18.64 8.83 21.15
CA ASP A 262 -18.88 8.77 19.70
C ASP A 262 -17.60 8.53 18.89
N VAL A 263 -16.47 9.05 19.38
CA VAL A 263 -15.15 8.96 18.76
C VAL A 263 -14.09 8.61 19.81
N PRO A 264 -13.07 7.81 19.45
CA PRO A 264 -11.97 7.51 20.36
C PRO A 264 -11.13 8.77 20.63
N LEU A 265 -10.38 8.72 21.72
CA LEU A 265 -9.36 9.71 22.00
C LEU A 265 -8.17 9.48 21.06
N LEU A 266 -7.37 10.54 20.85
CA LEU A 266 -6.19 10.43 20.02
C LEU A 266 -5.09 9.63 20.74
N GLY A 267 -4.82 8.44 20.23
CA GLY A 267 -3.77 7.55 20.72
C GLY A 267 -4.13 6.76 21.97
N PHE A 268 -3.11 6.08 22.49
CA PHE A 268 -3.14 5.37 23.76
C PHE A 268 -3.62 6.26 24.91
N ARG A 269 -4.46 5.68 25.76
CA ARG A 269 -4.91 6.26 27.03
C ARG A 269 -4.91 5.19 28.10
N GLU A 270 -4.50 5.57 29.29
CA GLU A 270 -4.58 4.67 30.44
C GLU A 270 -6.04 4.40 30.81
N GLY A 271 -6.33 3.16 31.21
CA GLY A 271 -7.66 2.73 31.63
C GLY A 271 -8.55 2.21 30.48
N LYS A 272 -9.82 1.99 30.83
CA LYS A 272 -10.88 1.60 29.90
C LYS A 272 -11.37 2.82 29.12
N GLN A 273 -11.34 2.75 27.80
CA GLN A 273 -12.03 3.71 26.94
C GLN A 273 -13.26 3.04 26.30
N SER A 274 -14.46 3.49 26.69
CA SER A 274 -15.71 3.00 26.08
C SER A 274 -16.03 3.79 24.83
N ILE A 275 -16.27 3.10 23.71
CA ILE A 275 -16.57 3.67 22.39
C ILE A 275 -17.92 3.14 21.94
N ASN A 276 -18.77 4.02 21.44
CA ASN A 276 -20.03 3.62 20.84
C ASN A 276 -19.78 2.98 19.46
N LEU A 277 -20.12 1.70 19.30
CA LEU A 277 -19.88 0.95 18.08
C LEU A 277 -20.76 1.42 16.92
N GLU A 278 -22.02 1.75 17.20
CA GLU A 278 -22.99 2.20 16.18
C GLU A 278 -22.52 3.52 15.57
N THR A 279 -22.11 4.47 16.40
CA THR A 279 -21.56 5.76 15.92
C THR A 279 -20.20 5.58 15.26
N MET A 280 -19.37 4.64 15.71
CA MET A 280 -18.09 4.33 15.07
C MET A 280 -18.26 3.78 13.64
N VAL A 281 -19.33 3.01 13.39
CA VAL A 281 -19.62 2.40 12.09
C VAL A 281 -20.37 3.37 11.17
N HIS A 282 -21.43 3.99 11.67
CA HIS A 282 -22.32 4.82 10.85
C HIS A 282 -21.90 6.30 10.80
N GLY A 283 -21.20 6.77 11.83
CA GLY A 283 -20.60 8.10 11.94
C GLY A 283 -21.46 9.26 11.45
N ALA A 284 -20.82 10.26 10.86
CA ALA A 284 -21.50 11.42 10.27
C ALA A 284 -21.75 11.19 8.76
N PRO A 285 -22.87 11.65 8.20
CA PRO A 285 -23.13 11.51 6.76
C PRO A 285 -21.95 11.97 5.89
N GLY A 286 -21.52 11.13 4.94
CA GLY A 286 -20.50 11.50 3.95
C GLY A 286 -19.11 10.89 4.14
N HIS A 287 -18.83 10.15 5.21
CA HIS A 287 -17.59 9.35 5.32
C HIS A 287 -17.95 7.86 5.16
N ALA A 288 -17.29 7.16 4.22
CA ALA A 288 -17.48 5.71 4.09
C ALA A 288 -16.51 4.90 4.97
N ALA A 289 -15.45 5.56 5.47
CA ALA A 289 -14.32 4.93 6.15
C ALA A 289 -14.33 5.07 7.68
N HIS A 290 -15.51 5.31 8.30
CA HIS A 290 -15.62 5.69 9.71
C HIS A 290 -14.87 4.79 10.67
N VAL A 291 -14.98 3.48 10.50
CA VAL A 291 -14.32 2.53 11.40
C VAL A 291 -12.80 2.66 11.32
N LEU A 292 -12.25 2.71 10.10
CA LEU A 292 -10.80 2.82 9.91
C LEU A 292 -10.26 4.17 10.42
N VAL A 293 -10.91 5.30 10.14
CA VAL A 293 -10.45 6.60 10.65
C VAL A 293 -10.50 6.66 12.18
N ASN A 294 -11.52 6.07 12.82
CA ASN A 294 -11.60 5.99 14.27
C ASN A 294 -10.53 5.06 14.85
N LEU A 295 -10.26 3.91 14.23
CA LEU A 295 -9.14 3.05 14.65
C LEU A 295 -7.78 3.75 14.48
N MET A 296 -7.54 4.42 13.36
CA MET A 296 -6.32 5.23 13.14
C MET A 296 -6.18 6.33 14.20
N ARG A 297 -7.28 6.99 14.57
CA ARG A 297 -7.31 7.94 15.67
C ARG A 297 -6.94 7.30 17.00
N ALA A 298 -7.50 6.13 17.32
CA ALA A 298 -7.13 5.37 18.53
C ALA A 298 -5.65 4.93 18.54
N LEU A 299 -5.05 4.77 17.36
CA LEU A 299 -3.61 4.51 17.19
C LEU A 299 -2.73 5.76 17.26
N GLY A 300 -3.32 6.95 17.42
CA GLY A 300 -2.61 8.22 17.59
C GLY A 300 -2.48 9.04 16.32
N VAL A 301 -3.05 8.59 15.20
CA VAL A 301 -2.96 9.27 13.91
C VAL A 301 -3.98 10.42 13.84
N PRO A 302 -3.54 11.69 13.72
CA PRO A 302 -4.44 12.81 13.47
C PRO A 302 -5.08 12.71 12.09
N MET A 303 -6.21 13.40 11.88
CA MET A 303 -6.80 13.48 10.55
C MET A 303 -5.86 14.16 9.56
N MET A 304 -5.77 13.61 8.37
CA MET A 304 -4.99 14.13 7.24
C MET A 304 -5.41 15.59 6.90
N SER A 305 -6.69 15.90 7.01
CA SER A 305 -7.24 17.26 6.80
C SER A 305 -6.92 18.24 7.93
N ASN A 306 -6.35 17.77 9.05
CA ASN A 306 -5.92 18.58 10.18
C ASN A 306 -4.41 18.81 10.18
N ARG A 307 -3.69 18.39 9.14
CA ARG A 307 -2.27 18.71 9.00
C ARG A 307 -1.98 20.19 9.16
N PHE A 308 -0.81 20.50 9.72
CA PHE A 308 -0.34 21.88 9.89
C PHE A 308 -0.23 22.63 8.54
N ASP A 309 0.09 21.92 7.46
CA ASP A 309 0.25 22.42 6.09
C ASP A 309 -0.95 22.14 5.17
N ARG A 310 -2.10 21.71 5.72
CA ARG A 310 -3.28 21.34 4.92
C ARG A 310 -3.80 22.44 4.01
N ASP A 311 -3.61 23.70 4.38
CA ASP A 311 -4.04 24.87 3.60
C ASP A 311 -3.27 25.01 2.26
N ASN A 312 -2.18 24.26 2.05
CA ASN A 312 -1.49 24.15 0.75
C ASN A 312 -2.21 23.19 -0.23
N TYR A 313 -3.20 22.43 0.25
CA TYR A 313 -3.82 21.33 -0.49
C TYR A 313 -5.34 21.43 -0.51
N VAL A 314 -5.95 21.88 0.59
CA VAL A 314 -7.40 22.02 0.74
C VAL A 314 -7.75 23.37 1.38
N THR A 315 -8.92 23.89 1.00
CA THR A 315 -9.56 25.04 1.63
C THR A 315 -10.74 24.56 2.46
N ILE A 316 -10.84 25.07 3.69
CA ILE A 316 -11.97 24.83 4.59
C ILE A 316 -12.97 25.98 4.46
N ASP A 317 -14.19 25.70 4.02
CA ASP A 317 -15.27 26.70 3.95
C ASP A 317 -16.01 26.75 5.29
N TRP A 318 -15.49 27.55 6.22
CA TRP A 318 -16.01 27.65 7.58
C TRP A 318 -17.49 28.01 7.67
N ARG A 319 -18.04 28.70 6.67
CA ARG A 319 -19.46 29.07 6.60
C ARG A 319 -20.39 27.87 6.38
N LYS A 320 -19.85 26.76 5.88
CA LYS A 320 -20.58 25.51 5.62
C LYS A 320 -20.49 24.52 6.79
N ILE A 321 -19.59 24.75 7.74
CA ILE A 321 -19.43 23.88 8.91
C ILE A 321 -20.62 24.08 9.86
N GLN A 322 -21.14 22.98 10.39
CA GLN A 322 -22.18 23.01 11.41
C GLN A 322 -21.67 23.75 12.66
N LYS A 323 -22.46 24.68 13.17
CA LYS A 323 -22.10 25.46 14.37
C LYS A 323 -21.74 24.53 15.53
N GLY A 324 -20.57 24.74 16.14
CA GLY A 324 -20.03 23.93 17.24
C GLY A 324 -19.13 22.77 16.77
N LYS A 325 -19.00 22.53 15.46
CA LYS A 325 -18.16 21.48 14.88
C LYS A 325 -16.83 21.99 14.30
N GLU A 326 -16.55 23.29 14.45
CA GLU A 326 -15.35 23.95 13.92
C GLU A 326 -14.05 23.33 14.46
N HIS A 327 -14.07 22.88 15.72
CA HIS A 327 -12.94 22.23 16.39
C HIS A 327 -12.45 20.95 15.66
N HIS A 328 -13.30 20.28 14.87
CA HIS A 328 -12.89 19.13 14.07
C HIS A 328 -11.93 19.49 12.93
N PHE A 329 -11.82 20.76 12.56
CA PHE A 329 -10.92 21.26 11.50
C PHE A 329 -9.72 22.03 12.04
N GLU A 330 -9.50 22.03 13.35
CA GLU A 330 -8.32 22.65 13.94
C GLU A 330 -7.05 21.93 13.49
N ARG A 331 -6.04 22.71 13.11
CA ARG A 331 -4.76 22.16 12.67
C ARG A 331 -4.03 21.54 13.85
N ALA A 332 -3.54 20.33 13.66
CA ALA A 332 -2.61 19.67 14.54
C ALA A 332 -1.25 20.41 14.52
N PRO A 333 -0.48 20.37 15.60
CA PRO A 333 0.85 20.98 15.64
C PRO A 333 1.80 20.26 14.67
N VAL A 334 2.86 20.95 14.24
CA VAL A 334 3.90 20.38 13.35
C VAL A 334 4.49 19.09 13.92
N SER A 335 4.63 19.01 15.26
CA SER A 335 5.12 17.83 15.98
C SER A 335 4.23 16.60 15.81
N ALA A 336 2.96 16.76 15.44
CA ALA A 336 2.07 15.65 15.13
C ALA A 336 2.28 15.07 13.73
N TRP A 337 3.12 15.70 12.90
CA TRP A 337 3.33 15.30 11.52
C TRP A 337 4.69 14.66 11.30
N ILE A 338 4.68 13.48 10.69
CA ILE A 338 5.87 12.75 10.26
C ILE A 338 6.05 13.03 8.77
N ALA A 339 7.29 13.16 8.29
CA ALA A 339 7.64 13.63 6.93
C ALA A 339 7.08 12.75 5.78
N THR A 340 5.76 12.79 5.56
CA THR A 340 5.03 12.17 4.46
C THR A 340 4.30 13.26 3.64
N PRO A 341 4.21 13.11 2.30
CA PRO A 341 3.45 14.02 1.45
C PRO A 341 1.96 14.07 1.82
N TYR A 342 1.25 15.10 1.35
CA TYR A 342 -0.19 15.18 1.56
C TYR A 342 -0.92 14.16 0.69
N ASP A 343 -1.78 13.35 1.32
CA ASP A 343 -2.44 12.22 0.71
C ASP A 343 -3.98 12.37 0.73
N PHE A 344 -4.56 12.68 -0.44
CA PHE A 344 -6.02 12.75 -0.61
C PHE A 344 -6.71 11.38 -0.52
N GLU A 345 -5.96 10.29 -0.65
CA GLU A 345 -6.44 8.92 -0.58
C GLU A 345 -6.24 8.31 0.82
N SER A 346 -5.66 9.08 1.77
CA SER A 346 -5.54 8.65 3.16
C SER A 346 -6.91 8.33 3.74
N VAL A 347 -6.97 7.22 4.48
CA VAL A 347 -8.17 6.83 5.21
C VAL A 347 -8.57 7.83 6.31
N THR A 348 -7.64 8.71 6.69
CA THR A 348 -7.87 9.76 7.69
C THR A 348 -8.22 11.12 7.08
N HIS A 349 -8.38 11.20 5.75
CA HIS A 349 -8.79 12.43 5.07
C HIS A 349 -10.29 12.67 5.21
N ALA A 350 -10.68 13.92 5.48
CA ALA A 350 -12.09 14.31 5.52
C ALA A 350 -12.73 14.28 4.12
N PRO A 351 -13.98 13.80 3.96
CA PRO A 351 -14.75 13.93 2.74
C PRO A 351 -15.15 15.39 2.51
N ALA A 352 -15.63 15.68 1.30
CA ALA A 352 -15.96 17.04 0.86
C ALA A 352 -17.00 17.74 1.75
N ASN A 353 -17.91 16.97 2.35
CA ASN A 353 -19.02 17.44 3.18
C ASN A 353 -18.83 17.16 4.68
N TYR A 354 -17.60 16.91 5.13
CA TYR A 354 -17.32 16.60 6.54
C TYR A 354 -17.88 17.68 7.47
N MET A 355 -18.60 17.28 8.53
CA MET A 355 -19.20 18.18 9.54
C MET A 355 -19.99 19.36 8.95
N CYS A 356 -20.55 19.19 7.76
CA CYS A 356 -21.28 20.24 7.08
C CYS A 356 -22.68 20.39 7.68
N GLY A 357 -23.07 21.62 8.01
CA GLY A 357 -24.40 21.92 8.54
C GLY A 357 -25.48 21.98 7.46
N ASP A 358 -25.13 22.52 6.29
CA ASP A 358 -26.01 22.65 5.13
C ASP A 358 -25.21 22.49 3.82
N CYS A 359 -25.15 21.25 3.36
CA CYS A 359 -24.50 20.84 2.12
C CYS A 359 -25.51 20.38 1.06
N ASP A 360 -26.77 20.81 1.17
CA ASP A 360 -27.75 20.58 0.11
C ASP A 360 -27.24 21.15 -1.22
N LEU A 361 -27.56 20.48 -2.32
CA LEU A 361 -27.16 20.87 -3.69
C LEU A 361 -25.65 20.81 -3.99
N GLY A 362 -24.88 19.98 -3.27
CA GLY A 362 -23.45 19.78 -3.57
C GLY A 362 -22.53 20.80 -2.90
N GLY A 363 -23.00 21.43 -1.81
CA GLY A 363 -22.13 22.21 -0.94
C GLY A 363 -20.98 21.37 -0.38
N GLN A 364 -19.82 22.01 -0.15
CA GLN A 364 -18.62 21.35 0.35
C GLN A 364 -18.00 22.21 1.47
N SER A 365 -17.69 21.59 2.60
CA SER A 365 -16.92 22.19 3.70
C SER A 365 -15.41 22.04 3.48
N VAL A 366 -14.98 21.01 2.74
CA VAL A 366 -13.58 20.74 2.38
C VAL A 366 -13.44 20.71 0.86
N LYS A 367 -12.60 21.58 0.31
CA LYS A 367 -12.40 21.72 -1.14
C LYS A 367 -10.92 21.58 -1.48
N PRO A 368 -10.52 20.75 -2.47
CA PRO A 368 -9.16 20.80 -3.00
C PRO A 368 -8.82 22.21 -3.47
N LEU A 369 -7.60 22.66 -3.20
CA LEU A 369 -7.16 24.03 -3.52
C LEU A 369 -7.04 24.27 -5.03
N GLN A 370 -6.66 23.23 -5.78
CA GLN A 370 -6.45 23.31 -7.22
C GLN A 370 -7.68 22.79 -7.97
N ASP A 371 -8.21 23.59 -8.89
CA ASP A 371 -9.46 23.27 -9.62
C ASP A 371 -9.40 21.94 -10.37
N HIS A 372 -8.23 21.59 -10.93
CA HIS A 372 -8.07 20.31 -11.65
C HIS A 372 -8.13 19.08 -10.73
N LEU A 373 -8.09 19.26 -9.41
CA LEU A 373 -8.25 18.20 -8.42
C LEU A 373 -9.72 18.02 -7.98
N TRP A 374 -10.69 18.65 -8.63
CA TRP A 374 -12.10 18.53 -8.25
C TRP A 374 -12.58 17.07 -8.15
N GLN A 375 -12.06 16.14 -8.97
CA GLN A 375 -12.46 14.73 -8.87
C GLN A 375 -12.10 14.10 -7.52
N ARG A 376 -11.10 14.65 -6.81
CA ARG A 376 -10.70 14.20 -5.48
C ARG A 376 -11.83 14.35 -4.46
N THR A 377 -12.79 15.25 -4.67
CA THR A 377 -13.97 15.38 -3.80
C THR A 377 -14.85 14.14 -3.83
N LEU A 378 -14.73 13.28 -4.85
CA LEU A 378 -15.46 12.02 -4.98
C LEU A 378 -14.76 10.85 -4.27
N SER A 379 -13.46 10.96 -3.99
CA SER A 379 -12.65 9.88 -3.43
C SER A 379 -12.18 10.12 -2.00
N MET A 380 -11.89 11.38 -1.64
CA MET A 380 -11.35 11.71 -0.32
C MET A 380 -12.38 11.40 0.78
N GLY A 381 -11.94 10.79 1.89
CA GLY A 381 -12.84 10.34 2.97
C GLY A 381 -13.71 9.12 2.68
N HIS A 382 -13.52 8.49 1.51
CA HIS A 382 -14.25 7.28 1.09
C HIS A 382 -13.34 6.06 0.92
N ALA A 383 -12.10 6.10 1.43
CA ALA A 383 -11.13 5.02 1.31
C ALA A 383 -11.44 3.87 2.27
N ASN A 384 -11.68 2.66 1.72
CA ASN A 384 -11.94 1.46 2.52
C ASN A 384 -10.67 0.64 2.82
N GLN A 385 -9.50 1.16 2.45
CA GLN A 385 -8.20 0.55 2.67
C GLN A 385 -7.19 1.65 3.02
N MET A 386 -6.15 1.29 3.77
CA MET A 386 -5.06 2.21 4.08
C MET A 386 -4.27 2.57 2.82
N SER A 387 -3.92 3.84 2.67
CA SER A 387 -2.98 4.26 1.65
C SER A 387 -1.55 3.83 2.01
N ASN A 388 -0.61 3.93 1.05
CA ASN A 388 0.81 3.73 1.37
C ASN A 388 1.29 4.68 2.46
N SER A 389 0.79 5.92 2.47
CA SER A 389 1.17 6.94 3.42
C SER A 389 0.69 6.55 4.82
N ASP A 390 -0.53 6.02 4.92
CA ASP A 390 -1.10 5.53 6.19
C ASP A 390 -0.30 4.36 6.75
N SER A 391 -0.02 3.33 5.93
CA SER A 391 0.80 2.18 6.32
C SER A 391 2.20 2.61 6.77
N LYS A 392 2.86 3.47 5.99
CA LYS A 392 4.19 3.96 6.32
C LYS A 392 4.19 4.79 7.59
N LEU A 393 3.14 5.58 7.84
CA LEU A 393 3.00 6.35 9.07
C LEU A 393 2.93 5.43 10.29
N LEU A 394 2.09 4.38 10.24
CA LEU A 394 2.00 3.40 11.33
C LEU A 394 3.31 2.65 11.53
N ASP A 395 3.98 2.23 10.45
CA ASP A 395 5.28 1.56 10.52
C ASP A 395 6.36 2.43 11.17
N LEU A 396 6.31 3.75 10.98
CA LEU A 396 7.23 4.69 11.63
C LEU A 396 6.86 4.92 13.10
N LEU A 397 5.58 5.09 13.41
CA LEU A 397 5.09 5.32 14.76
C LEU A 397 5.31 4.12 15.68
N TYR A 398 5.08 2.91 15.18
CA TYR A 398 5.09 1.67 15.96
C TYR A 398 6.37 0.83 15.80
N ARG A 399 7.36 1.31 15.02
CA ARG A 399 8.61 0.59 14.72
C ARG A 399 9.25 -0.04 15.96
N ASP A 400 9.49 0.77 16.98
CA ASP A 400 10.21 0.33 18.17
C ASP A 400 9.36 -0.60 19.03
N GLN A 401 8.06 -0.31 19.16
CA GLN A 401 7.12 -1.14 19.90
C GLN A 401 6.97 -2.54 19.29
N CYS A 402 6.83 -2.61 17.97
CA CYS A 402 6.73 -3.88 17.26
C CYS A 402 8.05 -4.66 17.30
N ARG A 403 9.19 -3.97 17.26
CA ARG A 403 10.50 -4.61 17.41
C ARG A 403 10.67 -5.20 18.81
N GLU A 404 10.28 -4.46 19.85
CA GLU A 404 10.32 -4.92 21.24
C GLU A 404 9.46 -6.18 21.44
N ARG A 405 8.26 -6.22 20.83
CA ARG A 405 7.39 -7.40 20.83
C ARG A 405 8.07 -8.62 20.20
N MET A 406 8.60 -8.48 18.99
CA MET A 406 9.28 -9.57 18.29
C MET A 406 10.50 -10.12 19.04
N VAL A 407 11.24 -9.26 19.73
CA VAL A 407 12.39 -9.68 20.54
C VAL A 407 11.91 -10.47 21.76
N SER A 408 10.86 -10.00 22.43
CA SER A 408 10.29 -10.66 23.62
C SER A 408 9.76 -12.06 23.29
N ASP A 409 9.07 -12.21 22.16
CA ASP A 409 8.55 -13.50 21.69
C ASP A 409 9.69 -14.51 21.44
N ASN A 410 10.80 -14.06 20.84
CA ASN A 410 11.95 -14.92 20.57
C ASN A 410 12.64 -15.40 21.86
N PHE A 411 12.72 -14.55 22.89
CA PHE A 411 13.28 -14.95 24.18
C PHE A 411 12.39 -15.97 24.91
N GLU A 412 11.06 -15.85 24.82
CA GLU A 412 10.15 -16.86 25.39
C GLU A 412 10.25 -18.22 24.68
N VAL A 413 10.37 -18.21 23.34
CA VAL A 413 10.56 -19.43 22.55
C VAL A 413 11.91 -20.10 22.87
N MET A 414 12.98 -19.31 23.02
CA MET A 414 14.30 -19.81 23.43
C MET A 414 14.30 -20.38 24.85
N LYS A 415 13.54 -19.79 25.78
CA LYS A 415 13.42 -20.30 27.15
C LYS A 415 12.66 -21.62 27.20
N LYS A 416 11.55 -21.73 26.46
CA LYS A 416 10.79 -22.99 26.34
C LYS A 416 11.59 -24.13 25.70
N THR A 417 12.51 -23.83 24.78
CA THR A 417 13.39 -24.83 24.14
C THR A 417 14.63 -25.17 24.96
N ALA A 418 15.00 -24.38 25.96
CA ALA A 418 16.07 -24.70 26.91
C ALA A 418 15.59 -25.55 28.10
N ASP A 419 14.29 -25.48 28.41
CA ASP A 419 13.63 -26.25 29.47
C ASP A 419 12.99 -27.58 28.97
N SER A 420 13.22 -27.96 27.71
CA SER A 420 12.84 -29.25 27.10
C SER A 420 14.06 -30.01 26.61
#